data_AF-A0A059FNX0-F1
#
_entry.id   AF-A0A059FNX0-F1
#
_cell.length_a   1.000
_cell.length_b   1.000
_cell.length_c   1.000
_cell.angle_alpha   90.00
_cell.angle_beta   90.00
_cell.angle_gamma   90.00
#
_symmetry.space_group_name_H-M   'P 1'
#
loop_
_entity.id
_entity.type
_entity.pdbx_description
1 polymer ?
#
loop_
_entity_poly.entity_id
_entity_poly.type
_entity_poly.pdbx_seq_one_letter_code
_entity_poly.pdbx_strand_id
1 'polypeptide(L)'
;MTRLPCILLLSLCLVPQGLALEPDPAAPGQAGRHSDLSKELDAFVQGAIEEGILTPVGPAGDASATDMPAVGSLAPASKAHDAPRAGPAKVTADRACERPYDLDFAAYRAFSRYQDLYAVNVALSSAAGASAIRDAVIELVKADIALGLYSEALMASRQIPGPDVVVYQKLAVLMQNRQPPDVPYFMQLASCHEEAGLWLSVAQLAAGQDAGVARLQNHLTGFRQLPLGLRTDFAAISVAELHRHGEKALAQKLVASFTEDELRQSRPLQFANTLIELERGNPEAEKAMLGFLSQPRFQEEALAVILRRDQPLADGYNEILLGDLMQKFGTTDDRELASSLKFALRELSAHSRYTPLMDLARKPALQNSIAQEEIKRYLVASLERDLASEEPLRNLAAIGALAAGTSLLDGHPKRAGLYNSASGLAIRFGFGSLAAELARKIEADEMVAREIAALAFQQDDHATVYAISKSHPRDEQVNLIAARCAIQDNNVRLLDVLVDRLTLNPQTILALIEQDALSGKWIVPTRVYQAADRLSGIDHAKRVKRVSTLRTAAQKQQSSQMGPPVSDAGAFQEPEQIASTTSPQELH
;
A
#
# COMPACT_ATOMS: atom_id res chain seq x y z
N MET A 1 48.84 -36.75 -3.62
CA MET A 1 48.94 -35.50 -4.42
C MET A 1 48.93 -35.86 -5.90
N THR A 2 47.79 -35.86 -6.59
CA THR A 2 47.68 -36.01 -8.07
C THR A 2 46.22 -35.90 -8.56
N ARG A 3 45.46 -34.85 -8.18
CA ARG A 3 44.12 -34.60 -8.78
C ARG A 3 43.77 -33.11 -8.97
N LEU A 4 44.77 -32.23 -8.94
CA LEU A 4 44.59 -30.81 -9.26
C LEU A 4 44.89 -30.41 -10.73
N PRO A 5 45.76 -31.09 -11.51
CA PRO A 5 46.07 -30.60 -12.86
C PRO A 5 45.01 -30.96 -13.93
N CYS A 6 44.14 -31.95 -13.70
CA CYS A 6 43.11 -32.34 -14.69
C CYS A 6 41.85 -31.47 -14.67
N ILE A 7 41.56 -30.77 -13.56
CA ILE A 7 40.35 -29.94 -13.45
C ILE A 7 40.57 -28.56 -14.06
N LEU A 8 41.80 -28.02 -14.00
CA LEU A 8 42.15 -26.76 -14.65
C LEU A 8 42.14 -26.87 -16.18
N LEU A 9 42.53 -28.01 -16.74
CA LEU A 9 42.55 -28.24 -18.20
C LEU A 9 41.15 -28.41 -18.82
N LEU A 10 40.14 -28.81 -18.05
CA LEU A 10 38.75 -28.90 -18.52
C LEU A 10 37.98 -27.57 -18.44
N SER A 11 38.48 -26.60 -17.66
CA SER A 11 37.88 -25.25 -17.57
C SER A 11 38.23 -24.31 -18.73
N LEU A 12 39.24 -24.66 -19.55
CA LEU A 12 39.70 -23.83 -20.67
C LEU A 12 39.03 -24.14 -22.02
N CYS A 13 38.19 -25.20 -22.11
CA CYS A 13 37.59 -25.64 -23.38
C CYS A 13 36.09 -25.29 -23.55
N LEU A 14 35.48 -24.50 -22.65
CA LEU A 14 34.04 -24.14 -22.70
C LEU A 14 33.78 -22.62 -22.79
N VAL A 15 34.76 -21.85 -23.26
CA VAL A 15 34.54 -20.45 -23.65
C VAL A 15 34.04 -20.43 -25.11
N PRO A 16 32.85 -19.89 -25.42
CA PRO A 16 32.54 -19.52 -26.80
C PRO A 16 33.52 -18.43 -27.25
N GLN A 17 34.39 -18.78 -28.20
CA GLN A 17 35.23 -17.84 -28.91
C GLN A 17 34.34 -16.94 -29.77
N GLY A 18 34.17 -15.70 -29.31
CA GLY A 18 33.37 -14.68 -30.00
C GLY A 18 33.49 -13.30 -29.37
N LEU A 19 34.66 -12.95 -28.85
CA LEU A 19 35.00 -11.57 -28.48
C LEU A 19 36.36 -11.25 -29.11
N ALA A 20 36.35 -11.07 -30.44
CA ALA A 20 37.40 -10.32 -31.10
C ALA A 20 37.14 -8.84 -30.82
N LEU A 21 38.07 -8.22 -30.10
CA LEU A 21 38.15 -6.77 -29.92
C LEU A 21 38.40 -6.13 -31.30
N GLU A 22 37.36 -5.54 -31.90
CA GLU A 22 37.53 -4.56 -32.97
C GLU A 22 37.98 -3.22 -32.34
N PRO A 23 38.91 -2.47 -32.96
CA PRO A 23 39.35 -1.21 -32.41
C PRO A 23 38.23 -0.17 -32.53
N ASP A 24 38.01 0.54 -31.43
CA ASP A 24 37.10 1.69 -31.27
C ASP A 24 37.06 2.57 -32.54
N PRO A 25 35.94 2.65 -33.30
CA PRO A 25 35.77 3.74 -34.22
C PRO A 25 35.54 4.98 -33.36
N ALA A 26 36.51 5.89 -33.36
CA ALA A 26 36.42 7.20 -32.74
C ALA A 26 35.01 7.77 -32.91
N ALA A 27 34.37 8.12 -31.79
CA ALA A 27 33.01 8.62 -31.75
C ALA A 27 32.78 9.63 -32.90
N PRO A 28 31.79 9.43 -33.77
CA PRO A 28 31.54 10.36 -34.86
C PRO A 28 31.27 11.73 -34.24
N GLY A 29 32.15 12.69 -34.53
CA GLY A 29 31.97 14.08 -34.12
C GLY A 29 30.58 14.56 -34.51
N GLN A 30 30.01 15.52 -33.77
CA GLN A 30 28.60 15.97 -33.88
C GLN A 30 28.04 16.07 -35.31
N ALA A 31 28.86 16.41 -36.32
CA ALA A 31 28.47 16.42 -37.73
C ALA A 31 28.08 15.03 -38.31
N GLY A 32 28.74 13.93 -37.91
CA GLY A 32 28.44 12.56 -38.35
C GLY A 32 27.15 12.01 -37.73
N ARG A 33 26.86 12.36 -36.48
CA ARG A 33 25.57 12.01 -35.84
C ARG A 33 24.38 12.64 -36.55
N HIS A 34 24.52 13.89 -37.05
CA HIS A 34 23.47 14.53 -37.83
C HIS A 34 23.27 13.88 -39.20
N SER A 35 24.33 13.40 -39.86
CA SER A 35 24.18 12.69 -41.14
C SER A 35 23.57 11.31 -40.97
N ASP A 36 23.89 10.58 -39.90
CA ASP A 36 23.33 9.26 -39.64
C ASP A 36 21.87 9.35 -39.19
N LEU A 37 21.53 10.32 -38.34
CA LEU A 37 20.14 10.64 -37.99
C LEU A 37 19.31 11.08 -39.21
N SER A 38 19.91 11.81 -40.16
CA SER A 38 19.20 12.19 -41.40
C SER A 38 18.91 10.97 -42.29
N LYS A 39 19.85 10.02 -42.37
CA LYS A 39 19.67 8.78 -43.14
C LYS A 39 18.69 7.83 -42.48
N GLU A 40 18.71 7.72 -41.16
CA GLU A 40 17.74 6.92 -40.40
C GLU A 40 16.34 7.54 -40.47
N LEU A 41 16.24 8.88 -40.45
CA LEU A 41 14.98 9.59 -40.63
C LEU A 41 14.45 9.41 -42.06
N ASP A 42 15.29 9.51 -43.09
CA ASP A 42 14.89 9.27 -44.47
C ASP A 42 14.46 7.82 -44.70
N ALA A 43 15.17 6.84 -44.15
CA ALA A 43 14.78 5.43 -44.20
C ALA A 43 13.45 5.17 -43.46
N PHE A 44 13.24 5.83 -42.32
CA PHE A 44 11.98 5.76 -41.58
C PHE A 44 10.83 6.42 -42.34
N VAL A 45 11.03 7.60 -42.93
CA VAL A 45 10.02 8.30 -43.74
C VAL A 45 9.69 7.49 -44.98
N GLN A 46 10.68 6.88 -45.63
CA GLN A 46 10.47 6.06 -46.82
C GLN A 46 9.79 4.74 -46.48
N GLY A 47 10.14 4.11 -45.35
CA GLY A 47 9.39 2.96 -44.80
C GLY A 47 7.95 3.33 -44.44
N ALA A 48 7.72 4.50 -43.85
CA ALA A 48 6.38 4.99 -43.53
C ALA A 48 5.57 5.38 -44.78
N ILE A 49 6.21 5.77 -45.88
CA ILE A 49 5.55 5.98 -47.19
C ILE A 49 5.20 4.62 -47.83
N GLU A 50 6.10 3.63 -47.76
CA GLU A 50 5.87 2.27 -48.26
C GLU A 50 4.78 1.53 -47.48
N GLU A 51 4.68 1.78 -46.17
CA GLU A 51 3.62 1.26 -45.29
C GLU A 51 2.32 2.10 -45.36
N GLY A 52 2.28 3.16 -46.18
CA GLY A 52 1.08 3.97 -46.43
C GLY A 52 0.68 4.93 -45.30
N ILE A 53 1.56 5.12 -44.31
CA ILE A 53 1.37 6.01 -43.15
C ILE A 53 1.60 7.48 -43.55
N LEU A 54 2.48 7.73 -44.51
CA LEU A 54 2.78 9.06 -45.05
C LEU A 54 2.56 9.08 -46.58
N THR A 55 1.96 10.16 -47.10
CA THR A 55 1.86 10.39 -48.55
C THR A 55 2.79 11.53 -48.95
N PRO A 56 3.68 11.36 -49.94
CA PRO A 56 4.58 12.42 -50.36
C PRO A 56 3.79 13.54 -51.05
N VAL A 57 3.93 14.77 -50.54
CA VAL A 57 3.40 15.96 -51.20
C VAL A 57 4.46 16.45 -52.19
N GLY A 58 4.44 15.90 -53.41
CA GLY A 58 5.23 16.41 -54.53
C GLY A 58 4.50 17.53 -55.27
N PRO A 59 5.20 18.56 -55.79
CA PRO A 59 4.60 19.58 -56.64
C PRO A 59 4.19 18.96 -57.98
N ALA A 60 3.04 19.41 -58.49
CA ALA A 60 2.47 18.96 -59.76
C ALA A 60 3.39 19.22 -60.97
N GLY A 61 3.36 18.27 -61.93
CA GLY A 61 3.99 18.34 -63.27
C GLY A 61 5.05 17.25 -63.44
N ASP A 62 5.08 16.39 -64.46
CA ASP A 62 4.35 16.29 -65.72
C ASP A 62 4.24 14.81 -66.12
N ALA A 63 3.27 14.53 -66.99
CA ALA A 63 2.93 13.21 -67.50
C ALA A 63 4.06 12.53 -68.30
N SER A 64 4.15 11.20 -68.18
CA SER A 64 4.21 10.33 -69.36
C SER A 64 3.79 8.91 -69.01
N ALA A 65 2.70 8.45 -69.61
CA ALA A 65 2.17 7.11 -69.49
C ALA A 65 2.85 6.18 -70.51
N THR A 66 3.23 4.98 -70.09
CA THR A 66 3.28 3.80 -70.97
C THR A 66 3.01 2.51 -70.18
N ASP A 67 1.89 1.88 -70.56
CA ASP A 67 1.32 0.55 -70.28
C ASP A 67 2.03 -0.49 -69.39
N MET A 68 1.34 -0.89 -68.30
CA MET A 68 0.90 -2.25 -67.96
C MET A 68 -0.16 -2.19 -66.82
N PRO A 69 -1.12 -3.14 -66.68
CA PRO A 69 -2.27 -2.99 -65.81
C PRO A 69 -1.83 -3.16 -64.34
N ALA A 70 -1.79 -2.05 -63.62
CA ALA A 70 -1.55 -2.04 -62.19
C ALA A 70 -2.81 -2.51 -61.44
N VAL A 71 -2.61 -3.44 -60.51
CA VAL A 71 -3.51 -3.73 -59.39
C VAL A 71 -3.97 -2.39 -58.81
N GLY A 72 -5.28 -2.13 -58.89
CA GLY A 72 -5.87 -0.86 -58.46
C GLY A 72 -5.58 -0.60 -57.00
N SER A 73 -4.60 0.26 -56.76
CA SER A 73 -4.37 0.94 -55.48
C SER A 73 -5.63 1.74 -55.14
N LEU A 74 -6.38 1.26 -54.14
CA LEU A 74 -7.51 1.96 -53.56
C LEU A 74 -6.96 3.13 -52.73
N ALA A 75 -6.80 4.29 -53.37
CA ALA A 75 -6.64 5.55 -52.68
C ALA A 75 -7.86 5.80 -51.77
N PRO A 76 -7.69 6.34 -50.55
CA PRO A 76 -8.81 6.73 -49.72
C PRO A 76 -9.55 7.87 -50.41
N ALA A 77 -10.83 7.66 -50.70
CA ALA A 77 -11.72 8.67 -51.25
C ALA A 77 -11.97 9.79 -50.21
N SER A 78 -11.03 10.73 -50.10
CA SER A 78 -11.29 12.00 -49.43
C SER A 78 -12.06 12.93 -50.39
N LYS A 79 -13.38 12.83 -50.36
CA LYS A 79 -14.24 13.97 -50.66
C LYS A 79 -14.95 14.34 -49.38
N ALA A 80 -14.34 15.27 -48.64
CA ALA A 80 -14.99 15.95 -47.53
C ALA A 80 -16.25 16.62 -48.06
N HIS A 81 -17.42 16.09 -47.71
CA HIS A 81 -18.63 16.88 -47.67
C HIS A 81 -18.61 17.65 -46.35
N ASP A 82 -18.53 18.97 -46.45
CA ASP A 82 -18.76 19.90 -45.35
C ASP A 82 -20.19 19.72 -44.82
N ALA A 83 -20.36 18.77 -43.90
CA ALA A 83 -21.54 18.68 -43.06
C ALA A 83 -21.33 19.59 -41.83
N PRO A 84 -22.35 20.32 -41.35
CA PRO A 84 -22.20 21.21 -40.21
C PRO A 84 -21.72 20.42 -38.99
N ARG A 85 -20.65 20.89 -38.33
CA ARG A 85 -20.22 20.42 -37.01
C ARG A 85 -21.35 20.64 -36.01
N ALA A 86 -22.18 19.62 -35.80
CA ALA A 86 -23.02 19.54 -34.62
C ALA A 86 -22.09 19.37 -33.39
N GLY A 87 -22.23 20.25 -32.40
CA GLY A 87 -21.54 20.11 -31.12
C GLY A 87 -21.86 18.77 -30.44
N PRO A 88 -21.09 18.36 -29.42
CA PRO A 88 -21.24 17.04 -28.80
C PRO A 88 -22.63 16.91 -28.19
N ALA A 89 -23.54 16.25 -28.91
CA ALA A 89 -24.82 15.85 -28.37
C ALA A 89 -24.53 14.89 -27.22
N LYS A 90 -24.96 15.25 -26.00
CA LYS A 90 -25.02 14.31 -24.88
C LYS A 90 -26.03 13.22 -25.25
N VAL A 91 -25.55 12.15 -25.88
CA VAL A 91 -26.34 10.94 -26.06
C VAL A 91 -26.47 10.31 -24.66
N THR A 92 -27.62 10.49 -24.03
CA THR A 92 -27.98 9.76 -22.82
C THR A 92 -28.18 8.29 -23.19
N ALA A 93 -27.80 7.37 -22.30
CA ALA A 93 -27.90 5.94 -22.57
C ALA A 93 -29.35 5.40 -22.62
N ASP A 94 -30.37 6.28 -22.62
CA ASP A 94 -31.78 5.94 -22.78
C ASP A 94 -32.09 5.27 -24.13
N ARG A 95 -31.35 5.60 -25.20
CA ARG A 95 -31.50 4.95 -26.52
C ARG A 95 -30.79 3.60 -26.64
N ALA A 96 -29.91 3.24 -25.70
CA ALA A 96 -29.19 1.97 -25.73
C ALA A 96 -30.06 0.78 -25.29
N CYS A 97 -31.15 1.05 -24.56
CA CYS A 97 -32.08 0.05 -24.04
C CYS A 97 -33.19 -0.33 -25.03
N GLU A 98 -33.45 0.51 -26.03
CA GLU A 98 -34.50 0.28 -27.05
C GLU A 98 -34.02 -0.62 -28.22
N ARG A 99 -32.76 -1.02 -28.20
CA ARG A 99 -32.07 -1.68 -29.31
C ARG A 99 -31.54 -3.06 -28.94
N PRO A 100 -31.35 -3.96 -29.92
CA PRO A 100 -30.64 -5.22 -29.68
C PRO A 100 -29.24 -4.96 -29.12
N TYR A 101 -28.71 -5.95 -28.40
CA TYR A 101 -27.39 -5.84 -27.79
C TYR A 101 -26.29 -5.75 -28.86
N ASP A 102 -25.74 -4.54 -29.01
CA ASP A 102 -24.81 -4.17 -30.10
C ASP A 102 -23.37 -4.65 -29.87
N LEU A 103 -23.01 -5.03 -28.65
CA LEU A 103 -21.65 -5.47 -28.25
C LEU A 103 -21.49 -7.00 -28.25
N ASP A 104 -22.15 -7.67 -29.19
CA ASP A 104 -21.91 -9.08 -29.49
C ASP A 104 -20.78 -9.23 -30.52
N PHE A 105 -19.71 -9.91 -30.10
CA PHE A 105 -18.53 -10.17 -30.93
C PHE A 105 -18.40 -11.65 -31.33
N ALA A 106 -19.44 -12.47 -31.14
CA ALA A 106 -19.41 -13.89 -31.46
C ALA A 106 -19.02 -14.16 -32.92
N ALA A 107 -19.46 -13.31 -33.85
CA ALA A 107 -19.13 -13.40 -35.27
C ALA A 107 -17.63 -13.23 -35.58
N TYR A 108 -16.87 -12.54 -34.72
CA TYR A 108 -15.45 -12.24 -34.91
C TYR A 108 -14.54 -13.14 -34.06
N ARG A 109 -15.05 -14.23 -33.50
CA ARG A 109 -14.26 -15.10 -32.61
C ARG A 109 -13.00 -15.67 -33.27
N ALA A 110 -13.04 -15.87 -34.59
CA ALA A 110 -11.90 -16.35 -35.37
C ALA A 110 -10.90 -15.24 -35.75
N PHE A 111 -11.23 -13.97 -35.52
CA PHE A 111 -10.36 -12.85 -35.88
C PHE A 111 -9.15 -12.85 -34.95
N SER A 112 -7.97 -12.90 -35.55
CA SER A 112 -6.70 -12.92 -34.83
C SER A 112 -5.60 -12.11 -35.53
N ARG A 113 -5.76 -11.82 -36.83
CA ARG A 113 -4.76 -11.15 -37.65
C ARG A 113 -5.40 -10.04 -38.48
N TYR A 114 -4.59 -9.06 -38.86
CA TYR A 114 -5.02 -7.97 -39.74
C TYR A 114 -5.59 -8.47 -41.09
N GLN A 115 -5.12 -9.63 -41.57
CA GLN A 115 -5.62 -10.27 -42.80
C GLN A 115 -7.12 -10.61 -42.73
N ASP A 116 -7.67 -10.81 -41.53
CA ASP A 116 -9.08 -11.12 -41.33
C ASP A 116 -9.99 -9.91 -41.67
N LEU A 117 -9.42 -8.69 -41.73
CA LEU A 117 -10.13 -7.48 -42.18
C LEU A 117 -10.37 -7.44 -43.69
N TYR A 118 -9.71 -8.28 -44.49
CA TYR A 118 -9.82 -8.21 -45.95
C TYR A 118 -11.28 -8.37 -46.43
N ALA A 119 -12.00 -9.35 -45.89
CA ALA A 119 -13.40 -9.59 -46.24
C ALA A 119 -14.31 -8.41 -45.86
N VAL A 120 -14.02 -7.77 -44.71
CA VAL A 120 -14.76 -6.60 -44.22
C VAL A 120 -14.52 -5.37 -45.09
N ASN A 121 -13.27 -5.14 -45.48
CA ASN A 121 -12.88 -4.04 -46.37
C ASN A 121 -13.45 -4.20 -47.79
N VAL A 122 -13.55 -5.44 -48.30
CA VAL A 122 -14.22 -5.73 -49.57
C VAL A 122 -15.73 -5.44 -49.48
N ALA A 123 -16.38 -5.81 -48.38
CA ALA A 123 -17.79 -5.49 -48.14
C ALA A 123 -18.03 -3.96 -48.05
N LEU A 124 -17.13 -3.23 -47.40
CA LEU A 124 -17.20 -1.76 -47.33
C LEU A 124 -17.03 -1.11 -48.71
N SER A 125 -16.07 -1.60 -49.52
CA SER A 125 -15.80 -1.07 -50.86
C SER A 125 -16.95 -1.35 -51.85
N SER A 126 -17.75 -2.39 -51.59
CA SER A 126 -18.89 -2.78 -52.42
C SER A 126 -20.23 -2.22 -51.91
N ALA A 127 -20.25 -1.56 -50.75
CA ALA A 127 -21.45 -0.97 -50.18
C ALA A 127 -21.94 0.22 -51.01
N ALA A 128 -23.18 0.14 -51.50
CA ALA A 128 -23.82 1.20 -52.27
C ALA A 128 -25.03 1.76 -51.52
N GLY A 129 -25.05 3.09 -51.32
CA GLY A 129 -26.12 3.81 -50.63
C GLY A 129 -25.84 4.05 -49.14
N ALA A 130 -26.45 5.12 -48.59
CA ALA A 130 -26.10 5.64 -47.27
C ALA A 130 -26.33 4.66 -46.11
N SER A 131 -27.35 3.81 -46.18
CA SER A 131 -27.61 2.78 -45.15
C SER A 131 -26.59 1.64 -45.22
N ALA A 132 -26.33 1.11 -46.42
CA ALA A 132 -25.38 0.01 -46.59
C ALA A 132 -23.95 0.42 -46.22
N ILE A 133 -23.56 1.65 -46.55
CA ILE A 133 -22.27 2.22 -46.12
C ILE A 133 -22.24 2.33 -44.59
N ARG A 134 -23.34 2.74 -43.96
CA ARG A 134 -23.42 2.83 -42.49
C ARG A 134 -23.19 1.47 -41.83
N ASP A 135 -23.90 0.45 -42.27
CA ASP A 135 -23.80 -0.90 -41.71
C ASP A 135 -22.41 -1.49 -41.94
N ALA A 136 -21.82 -1.29 -43.13
CA ALA A 136 -20.48 -1.78 -43.45
C ALA A 136 -19.39 -1.13 -42.58
N VAL A 137 -19.50 0.16 -42.25
CA VAL A 137 -18.55 0.81 -41.33
C VAL A 137 -18.77 0.35 -39.89
N ILE A 138 -20.00 0.07 -39.45
CA ILE A 138 -20.24 -0.52 -38.12
C ILE A 138 -19.56 -1.89 -38.03
N GLU A 139 -19.66 -2.71 -39.07
CA GLU A 139 -18.96 -4.00 -39.14
C GLU A 139 -17.44 -3.84 -39.15
N LEU A 140 -16.91 -2.82 -39.84
CA LEU A 140 -15.48 -2.46 -39.74
C LEU A 140 -15.08 -2.07 -38.32
N VAL A 141 -15.85 -1.20 -37.66
CA VAL A 141 -15.59 -0.77 -36.27
C VAL A 141 -15.58 -1.97 -35.32
N LYS A 142 -16.53 -2.90 -35.45
CA LYS A 142 -16.56 -4.12 -34.64
C LYS A 142 -15.34 -5.02 -34.92
N ALA A 143 -14.97 -5.19 -36.18
CA ALA A 143 -13.81 -6.00 -36.57
C ALA A 143 -12.49 -5.40 -36.04
N ASP A 144 -12.33 -4.07 -36.13
CA ASP A 144 -11.20 -3.35 -35.58
C ASP A 144 -11.13 -3.52 -34.05
N ILE A 145 -12.25 -3.37 -33.34
CA ILE A 145 -12.34 -3.61 -31.90
C ILE A 145 -11.99 -5.06 -31.55
N ALA A 146 -12.48 -6.04 -32.32
CA ALA A 146 -12.19 -7.46 -32.10
C ALA A 146 -10.69 -7.79 -32.21
N LEU A 147 -9.97 -7.08 -33.09
CA LEU A 147 -8.52 -7.19 -33.28
C LEU A 147 -7.68 -6.33 -32.32
N GLY A 148 -8.31 -5.49 -31.49
CA GLY A 148 -7.61 -4.57 -30.59
C GLY A 148 -7.14 -3.26 -31.26
N LEU A 149 -7.62 -2.97 -32.46
CA LEU A 149 -7.32 -1.75 -33.24
C LEU A 149 -8.25 -0.60 -32.82
N TYR A 150 -8.18 -0.21 -31.55
CA TYR A 150 -9.14 0.72 -30.98
C TYR A 150 -9.04 2.14 -31.55
N SER A 151 -7.86 2.56 -32.02
CA SER A 151 -7.67 3.91 -32.58
C SER A 151 -8.31 4.01 -33.95
N GLU A 152 -8.18 2.95 -34.74
CA GLU A 152 -8.75 2.72 -36.06
C GLU A 152 -10.28 2.65 -35.96
N ALA A 153 -10.79 1.87 -35.00
CA ALA A 153 -12.22 1.82 -34.68
C ALA A 153 -12.79 3.20 -34.33
N LEU A 154 -12.06 3.99 -33.52
CA LEU A 154 -12.47 5.36 -33.20
C LEU A 154 -12.44 6.27 -34.44
N MET A 155 -11.47 6.12 -35.33
CA MET A 155 -11.42 6.87 -36.59
C MET A 155 -12.56 6.49 -37.54
N ALA A 156 -12.82 5.20 -37.74
CA ALA A 156 -13.92 4.68 -38.56
C ALA A 156 -15.27 5.17 -38.00
N SER A 157 -15.46 5.14 -36.68
CA SER A 157 -16.69 5.62 -36.06
C SER A 157 -16.98 7.11 -36.26
N ARG A 158 -15.95 7.93 -36.49
CA ARG A 158 -16.11 9.38 -36.77
C ARG A 158 -16.65 9.64 -38.17
N GLN A 159 -16.51 8.69 -39.09
CA GLN A 159 -17.00 8.82 -40.46
C GLN A 159 -18.53 8.79 -40.51
N ILE A 160 -19.18 8.19 -39.51
CA ILE A 160 -20.64 8.15 -39.40
C ILE A 160 -21.07 8.64 -38.01
N PRO A 161 -21.28 9.94 -37.83
CA PRO A 161 -21.83 10.43 -36.57
C PRO A 161 -23.25 9.90 -36.38
N GLY A 162 -23.51 9.36 -35.18
CA GLY A 162 -24.82 8.85 -34.82
C GLY A 162 -24.82 8.16 -33.45
N PRO A 163 -26.01 8.00 -32.83
CA PRO A 163 -26.11 7.31 -31.54
C PRO A 163 -25.69 5.84 -31.63
N ASP A 164 -25.80 5.22 -32.81
CA ASP A 164 -25.49 3.81 -33.08
C ASP A 164 -24.02 3.46 -32.83
N VAL A 165 -23.11 4.43 -32.99
CA VAL A 165 -21.66 4.19 -32.93
C VAL A 165 -21.06 4.56 -31.57
N VAL A 166 -21.85 5.20 -30.69
CA VAL A 166 -21.41 5.64 -29.36
C VAL A 166 -21.04 4.46 -28.49
N VAL A 167 -21.77 3.34 -28.57
CA VAL A 167 -21.49 2.14 -27.78
C VAL A 167 -20.11 1.56 -28.10
N TYR A 168 -19.74 1.52 -29.38
CA TYR A 168 -18.42 1.08 -29.83
C TYR A 168 -17.32 2.07 -29.45
N GLN A 169 -17.60 3.39 -29.52
CA GLN A 169 -16.66 4.41 -29.06
C GLN A 169 -16.36 4.28 -27.57
N LYS A 170 -17.40 4.08 -26.75
CA LYS A 170 -17.25 3.90 -25.30
C LYS A 170 -16.46 2.63 -24.98
N LEU A 171 -16.72 1.53 -25.67
CA LEU A 171 -15.96 0.30 -25.51
C LEU A 171 -14.50 0.46 -25.95
N ALA A 172 -14.24 1.08 -27.10
CA ALA A 172 -12.88 1.33 -27.58
C ALA A 172 -12.07 2.20 -26.60
N VAL A 173 -12.68 3.24 -26.03
CA VAL A 173 -12.04 4.08 -25.00
C VAL A 173 -11.75 3.28 -23.72
N LEU A 174 -12.69 2.42 -23.29
CA LEU A 174 -12.50 1.54 -22.13
C LEU A 174 -11.32 0.58 -22.34
N MET A 175 -11.24 -0.08 -23.49
CA MET A 175 -10.18 -1.06 -23.79
C MET A 175 -8.81 -0.40 -24.04
N GLN A 176 -8.76 0.85 -24.53
CA GLN A 176 -7.50 1.59 -24.59
C GLN A 176 -6.92 1.88 -23.20
N ASN A 177 -7.76 1.96 -22.17
CA ASN A 177 -7.37 2.23 -20.78
C ASN A 177 -6.45 3.46 -20.59
N ARG A 178 -6.64 4.51 -21.41
CA ARG A 178 -5.88 5.78 -21.34
C ARG A 178 -6.62 6.89 -20.58
N GLN A 179 -7.90 6.67 -20.29
CA GLN A 179 -8.80 7.64 -19.69
C GLN A 179 -9.71 6.93 -18.67
N PRO A 180 -10.20 7.64 -17.64
CA PRO A 180 -11.12 7.04 -16.68
C PRO A 180 -12.37 6.51 -17.38
N PRO A 181 -12.83 5.29 -17.05
CA PRO A 181 -13.97 4.67 -17.72
C PRO A 181 -15.28 5.35 -17.34
N ASP A 182 -16.23 5.39 -18.29
CA ASP A 182 -17.58 5.90 -18.07
C ASP A 182 -18.46 4.81 -17.42
N VAL A 183 -18.23 4.56 -16.12
CA VAL A 183 -18.98 3.55 -15.35
C VAL A 183 -20.50 3.79 -15.40
N PRO A 184 -21.02 5.03 -15.27
CA PRO A 184 -22.47 5.27 -15.38
C PRO A 184 -23.06 4.81 -16.72
N TYR A 185 -22.36 5.02 -17.83
CA TYR A 185 -22.81 4.54 -19.14
C TYR A 185 -22.95 3.02 -19.18
N PHE A 186 -21.91 2.28 -18.77
CA PHE A 186 -21.95 0.81 -18.75
C PHE A 186 -22.95 0.27 -17.72
N MET A 187 -23.20 1.01 -16.64
CA MET A 187 -24.23 0.66 -15.65
C MET A 187 -25.63 0.73 -16.25
N GLN A 188 -25.92 1.79 -17.01
CA GLN A 188 -27.19 1.91 -17.72
C GLN A 188 -27.33 0.83 -18.79
N LEU A 189 -26.27 0.53 -19.56
CA LEU A 189 -26.30 -0.54 -20.56
C LEU A 189 -26.56 -1.92 -19.92
N ALA A 190 -25.89 -2.23 -18.80
CA ALA A 190 -26.07 -3.48 -18.07
C ALA A 190 -27.42 -3.60 -17.34
N SER A 191 -28.13 -2.49 -17.12
CA SER A 191 -29.50 -2.51 -16.60
C SER A 191 -30.52 -2.96 -17.65
N CYS A 192 -30.16 -2.86 -18.92
CA CYS A 192 -31.03 -3.17 -20.05
C CYS A 192 -30.67 -4.50 -20.74
N HIS A 193 -29.39 -4.84 -20.77
CA HIS A 193 -28.86 -6.09 -21.36
C HIS A 193 -27.99 -6.81 -20.33
N GLU A 194 -28.32 -8.05 -19.99
CA GLU A 194 -27.56 -8.82 -18.98
C GLU A 194 -26.12 -9.05 -19.43
N GLU A 195 -25.91 -9.29 -20.72
CA GLU A 195 -24.62 -9.55 -21.37
C GLU A 195 -23.65 -8.37 -21.22
N ALA A 196 -24.18 -7.13 -21.14
CA ALA A 196 -23.38 -5.94 -20.89
C ALA A 196 -22.78 -5.89 -19.48
N GLY A 197 -23.21 -6.78 -18.58
CA GLY A 197 -22.60 -7.01 -17.27
C GLY A 197 -21.11 -7.31 -17.34
N LEU A 198 -20.64 -7.92 -18.44
CA LEU A 198 -19.21 -8.13 -18.67
C LEU A 198 -18.45 -6.80 -18.82
N TRP A 199 -18.94 -5.89 -19.66
CA TRP A 199 -18.29 -4.59 -19.89
C TRP A 199 -18.37 -3.67 -18.69
N LEU A 200 -19.48 -3.73 -17.94
CA LEU A 200 -19.58 -3.04 -16.67
C LEU A 200 -18.55 -3.57 -15.66
N SER A 201 -18.30 -4.88 -15.62
CA SER A 201 -17.33 -5.46 -14.69
C SER A 201 -15.92 -4.90 -14.90
N VAL A 202 -15.43 -4.85 -16.14
CA VAL A 202 -14.10 -4.30 -16.43
C VAL A 202 -14.05 -2.79 -16.28
N ALA A 203 -15.14 -2.06 -16.57
CA ALA A 203 -15.23 -0.63 -16.28
C ALA A 203 -15.16 -0.33 -14.77
N GLN A 204 -15.82 -1.14 -13.94
CA GLN A 204 -15.77 -1.02 -12.49
C GLN A 204 -14.39 -1.40 -11.94
N LEU A 205 -13.78 -2.46 -12.44
CA LEU A 205 -12.41 -2.85 -12.07
C LEU A 205 -11.40 -1.76 -12.46
N ALA A 206 -11.45 -1.23 -13.68
CA ALA A 206 -10.59 -0.14 -14.13
C ALA A 206 -10.81 1.17 -13.32
N ALA A 207 -11.98 1.34 -12.70
CA ALA A 207 -12.26 2.44 -11.79
C ALA A 207 -11.90 2.14 -10.31
N GLY A 208 -11.36 0.95 -10.00
CA GLY A 208 -11.02 0.51 -8.65
C GLY A 208 -12.23 0.23 -7.73
N GLN A 209 -13.37 -0.19 -8.30
CA GLN A 209 -14.60 -0.48 -7.55
C GLN A 209 -14.74 -1.99 -7.28
N ASP A 210 -14.90 -2.38 -6.01
CA ASP A 210 -15.05 -3.79 -5.58
C ASP A 210 -16.23 -4.52 -6.25
N ALA A 211 -17.30 -3.79 -6.60
CA ALA A 211 -18.46 -4.34 -7.29
C ALA A 211 -18.11 -5.01 -8.63
N GLY A 212 -17.01 -4.60 -9.28
CA GLY A 212 -16.52 -5.20 -10.51
C GLY A 212 -16.09 -6.65 -10.34
N VAL A 213 -15.52 -7.02 -9.19
CA VAL A 213 -15.06 -8.38 -8.88
C VAL A 213 -16.23 -9.36 -8.89
N ALA A 214 -17.26 -9.07 -8.10
CA ALA A 214 -18.44 -9.93 -7.98
C ALA A 214 -19.18 -10.06 -9.32
N ARG A 215 -19.24 -8.97 -10.09
CA ARG A 215 -19.87 -8.97 -11.41
C ARG A 215 -19.09 -9.80 -12.42
N LEU A 216 -17.76 -9.67 -12.44
CA LEU A 216 -16.90 -10.45 -13.33
C LEU A 216 -17.04 -11.96 -13.06
N GLN A 217 -17.12 -12.36 -11.79
CA GLN A 217 -17.30 -13.76 -11.41
C GLN A 217 -18.56 -14.38 -12.04
N ASN A 218 -19.64 -13.60 -12.16
CA ASN A 218 -20.89 -14.05 -12.77
C ASN A 218 -20.85 -14.08 -14.32
N HIS A 219 -19.92 -13.35 -14.95
CA HIS A 219 -19.83 -13.19 -16.41
C HIS A 219 -18.58 -13.85 -17.04
N LEU A 220 -17.91 -14.76 -16.34
CA LEU A 220 -16.72 -15.47 -16.86
C LEU A 220 -16.98 -16.24 -18.15
N THR A 221 -18.20 -16.75 -18.35
CA THR A 221 -18.57 -17.45 -19.59
C THR A 221 -18.55 -16.49 -20.78
N GLY A 222 -19.06 -15.27 -20.61
CA GLY A 222 -19.00 -14.23 -21.65
C GLY A 222 -17.57 -13.86 -22.00
N PHE A 223 -16.69 -13.71 -20.99
CA PHE A 223 -15.27 -13.46 -21.21
C PHE A 223 -14.60 -14.53 -22.11
N ARG A 224 -14.91 -15.82 -21.90
CA ARG A 224 -14.31 -16.92 -22.69
C ARG A 224 -14.78 -16.98 -24.14
N GLN A 225 -15.89 -16.32 -24.46
CA GLN A 225 -16.44 -16.26 -25.81
C GLN A 225 -15.90 -15.09 -26.64
N LEU A 226 -15.20 -14.15 -26.01
CA LEU A 226 -14.61 -13.00 -26.69
C LEU A 226 -13.51 -13.41 -27.69
N PRO A 227 -13.33 -12.64 -28.78
CA PRO A 227 -12.16 -12.72 -29.65
C PRO A 227 -10.85 -12.57 -28.87
N LEU A 228 -9.77 -13.15 -29.39
CA LEU A 228 -8.47 -13.21 -28.69
C LEU A 228 -7.94 -11.82 -28.31
N GLY A 229 -8.04 -10.84 -29.22
CA GLY A 229 -7.59 -9.45 -28.98
C GLY A 229 -8.31 -8.82 -27.80
N LEU A 230 -9.64 -8.78 -27.86
CA LEU A 230 -10.47 -8.26 -26.76
C LEU A 230 -10.25 -8.99 -25.44
N ARG A 231 -10.15 -10.32 -25.47
CA ARG A 231 -9.90 -11.13 -24.27
C ARG A 231 -8.55 -10.79 -23.65
N THR A 232 -7.53 -10.55 -24.49
CA THR A 232 -6.18 -10.16 -24.06
C THR A 232 -6.18 -8.80 -23.36
N ASP A 233 -6.79 -7.78 -23.96
CA ASP A 233 -6.83 -6.44 -23.37
C ASP A 233 -7.71 -6.40 -22.12
N PHE A 234 -8.84 -7.13 -22.12
CA PHE A 234 -9.68 -7.32 -20.95
C PHE A 234 -8.89 -7.92 -19.78
N ALA A 235 -8.13 -8.99 -20.04
CA ALA A 235 -7.31 -9.65 -19.02
C ALA A 235 -6.18 -8.73 -18.53
N ALA A 236 -5.55 -7.97 -19.42
CA ALA A 236 -4.49 -7.03 -19.06
C ALA A 236 -4.98 -5.96 -18.07
N ILE A 237 -6.20 -5.44 -18.25
CA ILE A 237 -6.82 -4.48 -17.32
C ILE A 237 -7.23 -5.19 -16.03
N SER A 238 -7.96 -6.30 -16.15
CA SER A 238 -8.64 -6.93 -15.01
C SER A 238 -7.67 -7.62 -14.06
N VAL A 239 -6.62 -8.29 -14.56
CA VAL A 239 -5.71 -9.07 -13.70
C VAL A 239 -4.93 -8.19 -12.73
N ALA A 240 -4.47 -7.02 -13.18
CA ALA A 240 -3.76 -6.07 -12.33
C ALA A 240 -4.68 -5.55 -11.20
N GLU A 241 -5.90 -5.15 -11.53
CA GLU A 241 -6.86 -4.66 -10.53
C GLU A 241 -7.34 -5.79 -9.59
N LEU A 242 -7.58 -7.00 -10.10
CA LEU A 242 -7.89 -8.15 -9.24
C LEU A 242 -6.75 -8.46 -8.26
N HIS A 243 -5.50 -8.34 -8.70
CA HIS A 243 -4.34 -8.47 -7.80
C HIS A 243 -4.35 -7.38 -6.71
N ARG A 244 -4.68 -6.13 -7.05
CA ARG A 244 -4.84 -5.03 -6.08
C ARG A 244 -5.91 -5.31 -5.03
N HIS A 245 -7.04 -5.87 -5.44
CA HIS A 245 -8.14 -6.24 -4.54
C HIS A 245 -7.90 -7.58 -3.80
N GLY A 246 -6.78 -8.28 -4.07
CA GLY A 246 -6.44 -9.57 -3.43
C GLY A 246 -7.19 -10.79 -4.00
N GLU A 247 -7.82 -10.66 -5.16
CA GLU A 247 -8.73 -11.64 -5.78
C GLU A 247 -7.99 -12.64 -6.69
N LYS A 248 -7.09 -13.41 -6.06
CA LYS A 248 -6.14 -14.32 -6.74
C LYS A 248 -6.83 -15.42 -7.54
N ALA A 249 -7.90 -15.99 -7.01
CA ALA A 249 -8.60 -17.10 -7.65
C ALA A 249 -9.28 -16.67 -8.95
N LEU A 250 -9.78 -15.42 -9.02
CA LEU A 250 -10.43 -14.90 -10.22
C LEU A 250 -9.38 -14.52 -11.28
N ALA A 251 -8.27 -13.90 -10.87
CA ALA A 251 -7.13 -13.62 -11.76
C ALA A 251 -6.59 -14.90 -12.43
N GLN A 252 -6.44 -15.97 -11.65
CA GLN A 252 -6.03 -17.29 -12.16
C GLN A 252 -7.02 -17.86 -13.18
N LYS A 253 -8.34 -17.73 -12.95
CA LYS A 253 -9.37 -18.20 -13.90
C LYS A 253 -9.33 -17.44 -15.22
N LEU A 254 -9.01 -16.15 -15.21
CA LEU A 254 -8.86 -15.35 -16.43
C LEU A 254 -7.66 -15.83 -17.25
N VAL A 255 -6.48 -15.93 -16.62
CA VAL A 255 -5.25 -16.35 -17.31
C VAL A 255 -5.32 -17.81 -17.78
N ALA A 256 -5.99 -18.70 -17.01
CA ALA A 256 -6.23 -20.08 -17.41
C ALA A 256 -7.15 -20.23 -18.63
N SER A 257 -7.78 -19.16 -19.11
CA SER A 257 -8.57 -19.21 -20.33
C SER A 257 -7.71 -19.16 -21.60
N PHE A 258 -6.43 -18.80 -21.50
CA PHE A 258 -5.49 -18.70 -22.62
C PHE A 258 -4.64 -19.97 -22.77
N THR A 259 -4.22 -20.24 -24.01
CA THR A 259 -3.25 -21.32 -24.27
C THR A 259 -1.82 -20.85 -23.95
N GLU A 260 -0.89 -21.78 -23.74
CA GLU A 260 0.52 -21.43 -23.50
C GLU A 260 1.13 -20.62 -24.66
N ASP A 261 0.74 -20.92 -25.89
CA ASP A 261 1.20 -20.17 -27.07
C ASP A 261 0.68 -18.74 -27.09
N GLU A 262 -0.59 -18.53 -26.73
CA GLU A 262 -1.20 -17.19 -26.59
C GLU A 262 -0.50 -16.38 -25.49
N LEU A 263 -0.21 -17.01 -24.34
CA LEU A 263 0.54 -16.38 -23.24
C LEU A 263 1.95 -16.00 -23.68
N ARG A 264 2.64 -16.85 -24.46
CA ARG A 264 4.00 -16.57 -24.95
C ARG A 264 4.05 -15.47 -26.00
N GLN A 265 3.03 -15.29 -26.81
CA GLN A 265 3.05 -14.32 -27.92
C GLN A 265 2.62 -12.91 -27.51
N SER A 266 1.89 -12.77 -26.39
CA SER A 266 1.33 -11.48 -25.95
C SER A 266 2.03 -10.95 -24.69
N ARG A 267 2.76 -9.83 -24.81
CA ARG A 267 3.40 -9.18 -23.65
C ARG A 267 2.42 -8.82 -22.52
N PRO A 268 1.23 -8.25 -22.77
CA PRO A 268 0.24 -8.02 -21.71
C PRO A 268 -0.14 -9.29 -20.96
N LEU A 269 -0.28 -10.42 -21.65
CA LEU A 269 -0.58 -11.71 -21.01
C LEU A 269 0.62 -12.28 -20.26
N GLN A 270 1.85 -12.12 -20.79
CA GLN A 270 3.06 -12.47 -20.05
C GLN A 270 3.15 -11.72 -18.72
N PHE A 271 2.84 -10.41 -18.73
CA PHE A 271 2.80 -9.60 -17.51
C PHE A 271 1.75 -10.12 -16.53
N ALA A 272 0.50 -10.32 -16.99
CA ALA A 272 -0.58 -10.86 -16.18
C ALA A 272 -0.26 -12.25 -15.60
N ASN A 273 0.36 -13.13 -16.37
CA ASN A 273 0.80 -14.44 -15.91
C ASN A 273 1.95 -14.34 -14.91
N THR A 274 2.89 -13.42 -15.13
CA THR A 274 4.01 -13.17 -14.22
C THR A 274 3.53 -12.64 -12.87
N LEU A 275 2.48 -11.80 -12.84
CA LEU A 275 1.84 -11.37 -11.58
C LEU A 275 1.35 -12.57 -10.76
N ILE A 276 0.64 -13.50 -11.42
CA ILE A 276 0.09 -14.71 -10.77
C ILE A 276 1.20 -15.63 -10.28
N GLU A 277 2.24 -15.85 -11.10
CA GLU A 277 3.37 -16.70 -10.75
C GLU A 277 4.23 -16.10 -9.64
N LEU A 278 4.34 -14.76 -9.60
CA LEU A 278 5.04 -14.05 -8.53
C LEU A 278 4.34 -14.25 -7.18
N GLU A 279 3.01 -14.25 -7.15
CA GLU A 279 2.23 -14.56 -5.94
C GLU A 279 2.39 -16.02 -5.48
N ARG A 280 2.65 -16.94 -6.40
CA ARG A 280 2.95 -18.35 -6.10
C ARG A 280 4.36 -18.56 -5.57
N GLY A 281 5.18 -17.50 -5.51
CA GLY A 281 6.56 -17.57 -5.02
C GLY A 281 7.54 -18.10 -6.06
N ASN A 282 7.21 -18.03 -7.35
CA ASN A 282 8.11 -18.49 -8.41
C ASN A 282 9.28 -17.49 -8.58
N PRO A 283 10.54 -17.91 -8.36
CA PRO A 283 11.70 -17.01 -8.46
C PRO A 283 11.97 -16.54 -9.90
N GLU A 284 11.55 -17.31 -10.92
CA GLU A 284 11.68 -16.89 -12.32
C GLU A 284 10.71 -15.74 -12.67
N ALA A 285 9.54 -15.71 -12.02
CA ALA A 285 8.57 -14.64 -12.18
C ALA A 285 9.08 -13.32 -11.60
N GLU A 286 9.88 -13.36 -10.53
CA GLU A 286 10.54 -12.17 -9.99
C GLU A 286 11.49 -11.56 -11.01
N LYS A 287 12.34 -12.39 -11.64
CA LYS A 287 13.24 -11.95 -12.72
C LYS A 287 12.47 -11.39 -13.92
N ALA A 288 11.39 -12.05 -14.32
CA ALA A 288 10.53 -11.58 -15.40
C ALA A 288 9.86 -10.24 -15.07
N MET A 289 9.43 -10.04 -13.81
CA MET A 289 8.84 -8.78 -13.34
C MET A 289 9.82 -7.61 -13.44
N LEU A 290 11.10 -7.83 -13.12
CA LEU A 290 12.12 -6.79 -13.29
C LEU A 290 12.31 -6.39 -14.76
N GLY A 291 12.19 -7.36 -15.68
CA GLY A 291 12.21 -7.09 -17.11
C GLY A 291 11.11 -6.11 -17.56
N PHE A 292 9.96 -6.11 -16.88
CA PHE A 292 8.85 -5.19 -17.19
C PHE A 292 9.08 -3.75 -16.70
N LEU A 293 9.96 -3.51 -15.73
CA LEU A 293 10.34 -2.15 -15.31
C LEU A 293 11.03 -1.36 -16.43
N SER A 294 11.66 -2.05 -17.38
CA SER A 294 12.29 -1.42 -18.53
C SER A 294 11.29 -0.94 -19.59
N GLN A 295 10.00 -1.32 -19.46
CA GLN A 295 8.96 -1.05 -20.44
C GLN A 295 7.99 0.02 -19.91
N PRO A 296 7.90 1.21 -20.54
CA PRO A 296 7.09 2.32 -20.02
C PRO A 296 5.63 1.98 -19.72
N ARG A 297 5.01 1.10 -20.53
CA ARG A 297 3.61 0.67 -20.35
C ARG A 297 3.36 -0.11 -19.06
N PHE A 298 4.36 -0.85 -18.57
CA PHE A 298 4.22 -1.76 -17.42
C PHE A 298 5.01 -1.31 -16.19
N GLN A 299 5.83 -0.27 -16.32
CA GLN A 299 6.78 0.17 -15.30
C GLN A 299 6.11 0.51 -13.97
N GLU A 300 5.02 1.30 -13.99
CA GLU A 300 4.33 1.72 -12.76
C GLU A 300 3.71 0.52 -12.02
N GLU A 301 3.01 -0.36 -12.75
CA GLU A 301 2.37 -1.53 -12.14
C GLU A 301 3.40 -2.55 -11.66
N ALA A 302 4.48 -2.78 -12.43
CA ALA A 302 5.58 -3.65 -12.02
C ALA A 302 6.26 -3.14 -10.75
N LEU A 303 6.46 -1.83 -10.65
CA LEU A 303 7.02 -1.20 -9.45
C LEU A 303 6.07 -1.33 -8.26
N ALA A 304 4.77 -1.07 -8.45
CA ALA A 304 3.75 -1.22 -7.41
C ALA A 304 3.76 -2.64 -6.84
N VAL A 305 3.79 -3.65 -7.71
CA VAL A 305 3.77 -5.07 -7.32
C VAL A 305 5.02 -5.45 -6.52
N ILE A 306 6.20 -5.00 -6.94
CA ILE A 306 7.45 -5.23 -6.21
C ILE A 306 7.39 -4.57 -4.82
N LEU A 307 6.89 -3.33 -4.73
CA LEU A 307 6.77 -2.61 -3.45
C LEU A 307 5.72 -3.21 -2.50
N ARG A 308 4.68 -3.84 -3.04
CA ARG A 308 3.64 -4.54 -2.27
C ARG A 308 4.10 -5.89 -1.72
N ARG A 309 5.24 -6.43 -2.13
CA ARG A 309 5.75 -7.71 -1.61
C ARG A 309 6.48 -7.51 -0.29
N ASP A 310 6.20 -8.36 0.71
CA ASP A 310 6.88 -8.37 2.03
C ASP A 310 8.17 -9.21 2.02
N GLN A 311 8.65 -9.62 0.84
CA GLN A 311 9.87 -10.41 0.70
C GLN A 311 11.01 -9.53 0.18
N PRO A 312 12.21 -9.61 0.78
CA PRO A 312 13.39 -8.96 0.22
C PRO A 312 13.59 -9.48 -1.20
N LEU A 313 13.78 -8.56 -2.15
CA LEU A 313 14.30 -8.90 -3.49
C LEU A 313 15.61 -9.65 -3.29
N ALA A 314 15.86 -10.71 -4.06
CA ALA A 314 17.10 -11.47 -3.91
C ALA A 314 18.32 -10.53 -4.03
N ASP A 315 19.34 -10.72 -3.19
CA ASP A 315 20.36 -9.71 -2.86
C ASP A 315 21.08 -9.07 -4.06
N GLY A 316 21.18 -9.75 -5.21
CA GLY A 316 21.75 -9.18 -6.44
C GLY A 316 20.83 -8.22 -7.21
N TYR A 317 19.51 -8.31 -7.01
CA TYR A 317 18.53 -7.51 -7.75
C TYR A 317 18.16 -6.20 -7.06
N ASN A 318 18.33 -6.07 -5.76
CA ASN A 318 18.16 -4.77 -5.08
C ASN A 318 19.17 -3.72 -5.61
N GLU A 319 20.41 -4.13 -5.88
CA GLU A 319 21.44 -3.25 -6.43
C GLU A 319 21.25 -3.00 -7.93
N ILE A 320 20.82 -4.00 -8.71
CA ILE A 320 20.59 -3.87 -10.16
C ILE A 320 19.31 -3.09 -10.46
N LEU A 321 18.22 -3.37 -9.74
CA LEU A 321 16.95 -2.67 -9.92
C LEU A 321 17.11 -1.21 -9.56
N LEU A 322 17.76 -0.93 -8.42
CA LEU A 322 18.04 0.43 -8.00
C LEU A 322 19.09 1.09 -8.88
N GLY A 323 20.11 0.37 -9.35
CA GLY A 323 21.15 0.88 -10.25
C GLY A 323 20.63 1.21 -11.64
N ASP A 324 19.78 0.36 -12.23
CA ASP A 324 19.21 0.52 -13.57
C ASP A 324 18.04 1.54 -13.56
N LEU A 325 17.25 1.55 -12.48
CA LEU A 325 16.35 2.67 -12.17
C LEU A 325 17.17 3.96 -11.99
N MET A 326 18.28 3.97 -11.23
CA MET A 326 19.13 5.15 -11.00
C MET A 326 19.84 5.65 -12.29
N GLN A 327 20.25 4.75 -13.19
CA GLN A 327 20.88 5.11 -14.45
C GLN A 327 19.87 5.72 -15.44
N LYS A 328 18.60 5.27 -15.39
CA LYS A 328 17.48 5.89 -16.10
C LYS A 328 16.90 7.13 -15.39
N PHE A 329 17.02 7.22 -14.07
CA PHE A 329 16.62 8.37 -13.25
C PHE A 329 17.62 9.52 -13.31
N GLY A 330 18.89 9.25 -13.60
CA GLY A 330 19.89 10.29 -13.84
C GLY A 330 19.82 10.93 -15.24
N THR A 331 18.94 10.42 -16.12
CA THR A 331 18.82 10.85 -17.52
C THR A 331 17.47 11.50 -17.87
N THR A 332 16.54 11.58 -16.93
CA THR A 332 15.16 12.07 -17.17
C THR A 332 14.84 13.29 -16.28
N ASP A 333 14.05 14.24 -16.80
CA ASP A 333 13.67 15.50 -16.15
C ASP A 333 13.11 15.31 -14.71
N ASP A 334 13.47 16.22 -13.80
CA ASP A 334 13.09 16.24 -12.36
C ASP A 334 11.58 16.07 -12.09
N ARG A 335 10.74 16.34 -13.09
CA ARG A 335 9.27 16.30 -12.99
C ARG A 335 8.68 14.88 -13.11
N GLU A 336 9.29 14.02 -13.93
CA GLU A 336 8.86 12.61 -14.10
C GLU A 336 9.35 11.72 -12.94
N LEU A 337 10.49 12.10 -12.36
CA LEU A 337 10.98 11.54 -11.10
C LEU A 337 10.02 11.84 -9.95
N ALA A 338 9.53 13.07 -9.86
CA ALA A 338 8.57 13.48 -8.84
C ALA A 338 7.22 12.76 -8.97
N SER A 339 6.72 12.46 -10.17
CA SER A 339 5.48 11.68 -10.35
C SER A 339 5.64 10.21 -9.97
N SER A 340 6.76 9.59 -10.37
CA SER A 340 7.08 8.19 -10.05
C SER A 340 7.28 7.99 -8.54
N LEU A 341 7.98 8.93 -7.88
CA LEU A 341 8.14 8.95 -6.43
C LEU A 341 6.80 9.16 -5.71
N LYS A 342 5.96 10.09 -6.19
CA LYS A 342 4.61 10.30 -5.63
C LYS A 342 3.74 9.05 -5.72
N PHE A 343 3.84 8.31 -6.82
CA PHE A 343 3.12 7.05 -6.98
C PHE A 343 3.61 5.98 -6.00
N ALA A 344 4.93 5.76 -5.91
CA ALA A 344 5.52 4.83 -4.94
C ALA A 344 5.17 5.19 -3.48
N LEU A 345 5.22 6.47 -3.13
CA LEU A 345 4.84 6.97 -1.80
C LEU A 345 3.35 6.79 -1.54
N ARG A 346 2.49 7.00 -2.54
CA ARG A 346 1.04 6.75 -2.43
C ARG A 346 0.77 5.28 -2.13
N GLU A 347 1.37 4.35 -2.85
CA GLU A 347 1.17 2.90 -2.67
C GLU A 347 1.70 2.41 -1.30
N LEU A 348 2.88 2.85 -0.89
CA LEU A 348 3.43 2.52 0.43
C LEU A 348 2.58 3.11 1.56
N SER A 349 2.09 4.33 1.40
CA SER A 349 1.22 4.99 2.37
C SER A 349 -0.17 4.35 2.45
N ALA A 350 -0.70 3.80 1.35
CA ALA A 350 -2.02 3.19 1.30
C ALA A 350 -2.12 1.92 2.16
N HIS A 351 -0.99 1.21 2.31
CA HIS A 351 -0.88 -0.05 3.05
C HIS A 351 -0.20 0.11 4.42
N SER A 352 -0.09 1.33 4.95
CA SER A 352 0.57 1.60 6.24
C SER A 352 2.00 1.04 6.32
N ARG A 353 2.72 0.98 5.19
CA ARG A 353 4.08 0.41 5.09
C ARG A 353 5.13 1.45 5.44
N TYR A 354 5.29 1.69 6.74
CA TYR A 354 6.20 2.71 7.24
C TYR A 354 7.68 2.31 7.13
N THR A 355 8.06 1.06 7.41
CA THR A 355 9.46 0.61 7.35
C THR A 355 10.08 0.79 5.95
N PRO A 356 9.44 0.30 4.87
CA PRO A 356 9.98 0.50 3.52
C PRO A 356 10.05 1.98 3.12
N LEU A 357 9.10 2.80 3.58
CA LEU A 357 9.12 4.24 3.35
C LEU A 357 10.31 4.91 4.05
N MET A 358 10.65 4.50 5.27
CA MET A 358 11.84 4.98 5.98
C MET A 358 13.14 4.53 5.32
N ASP A 359 13.19 3.28 4.86
CA ASP A 359 14.37 2.76 4.17
C ASP A 359 14.60 3.45 2.83
N LEU A 360 13.52 3.77 2.10
CA LEU A 360 13.56 4.58 0.89
C LEU A 360 14.10 5.98 1.19
N ALA A 361 13.63 6.61 2.27
CA ALA A 361 14.07 7.95 2.70
C ALA A 361 15.55 8.01 3.09
N ARG A 362 16.17 6.89 3.47
CA ARG A 362 17.58 6.78 3.84
C ARG A 362 18.52 6.57 2.64
N LYS A 363 17.99 6.33 1.44
CA LYS A 363 18.82 6.07 0.25
C LYS A 363 19.52 7.35 -0.23
N PRO A 364 20.82 7.29 -0.63
CA PRO A 364 21.58 8.46 -1.05
C PRO A 364 20.94 9.25 -2.20
N ALA A 365 20.30 8.54 -3.14
CA ALA A 365 19.65 9.13 -4.32
C ALA A 365 18.43 10.02 -3.97
N LEU A 366 17.84 9.84 -2.78
CA LEU A 366 16.63 10.55 -2.34
C LEU A 366 16.93 11.56 -1.23
N GLN A 367 18.21 11.88 -1.00
CA GLN A 367 18.64 12.92 -0.05
C GLN A 367 18.50 14.34 -0.59
N ASN A 368 17.98 14.54 -1.81
CA ASN A 368 17.70 15.87 -2.31
C ASN A 368 16.57 16.54 -1.50
N SER A 369 16.58 17.87 -1.43
CA SER A 369 15.62 18.61 -0.59
C SER A 369 14.17 18.43 -1.04
N ILE A 370 13.94 18.31 -2.36
CA ILE A 370 12.59 18.20 -2.95
C ILE A 370 11.96 16.83 -2.65
N ALA A 371 12.69 15.72 -2.82
CA ALA A 371 12.17 14.38 -2.50
C ALA A 371 11.99 14.21 -0.99
N GLN A 372 12.91 14.72 -0.16
CA GLN A 372 12.76 14.67 1.29
C GLN A 372 11.51 15.40 1.77
N GLU A 373 11.19 16.56 1.20
CA GLU A 373 9.98 17.30 1.55
C GLU A 373 8.71 16.54 1.13
N GLU A 374 8.72 15.91 -0.06
CA GLU A 374 7.58 15.12 -0.53
C GLU A 374 7.40 13.84 0.31
N ILE A 375 8.49 13.15 0.66
CA ILE A 375 8.48 11.99 1.56
C ILE A 375 7.91 12.38 2.93
N LYS A 376 8.35 13.51 3.50
CA LYS A 376 7.83 14.02 4.79
C LYS A 376 6.34 14.33 4.71
N ARG A 377 5.89 15.00 3.64
CA ARG A 377 4.47 15.31 3.42
C ARG A 377 3.63 14.04 3.38
N TYR A 378 4.03 13.04 2.60
CA TYR A 378 3.30 11.77 2.50
C TYR A 378 3.33 10.97 3.79
N LEU A 379 4.47 10.94 4.50
CA LEU A 379 4.60 10.29 5.79
C LEU A 379 3.62 10.89 6.82
N VAL A 380 3.59 12.22 6.95
CA VAL A 380 2.69 12.91 7.88
C VAL A 380 1.24 12.63 7.51
N ALA A 381 0.87 12.76 6.23
CA ALA A 381 -0.49 12.48 5.79
C ALA A 381 -0.92 11.02 6.03
N SER A 382 0.00 10.07 5.87
CA SER A 382 -0.24 8.65 6.16
C SER A 382 -0.44 8.40 7.65
N LEU A 383 0.43 8.96 8.49
CA LEU A 383 0.34 8.81 9.94
C LEU A 383 -0.95 9.44 10.48
N GLU A 384 -1.34 10.63 10.00
CA GLU A 384 -2.61 11.27 10.40
C GLU A 384 -3.82 10.40 10.01
N ARG A 385 -3.84 9.91 8.77
CA ARG A 385 -4.91 9.04 8.28
C ARG A 385 -5.01 7.74 9.07
N ASP A 386 -3.88 7.10 9.32
CA ASP A 386 -3.86 5.77 9.93
C ASP A 386 -4.12 5.83 11.44
N LEU A 387 -3.71 6.90 12.14
CA LEU A 387 -4.07 7.16 13.54
C LEU A 387 -5.54 7.62 13.70
N ALA A 388 -6.14 8.20 12.67
CA ALA A 388 -7.56 8.57 12.67
C ALA A 388 -8.47 7.42 12.22
N SER A 389 -7.91 6.27 11.84
CA SER A 389 -8.66 5.13 11.33
C SER A 389 -9.35 4.36 12.45
N GLU A 390 -10.54 3.83 12.15
CA GLU A 390 -11.23 2.87 13.02
C GLU A 390 -10.58 1.48 13.00
N GLU A 391 -9.67 1.19 12.07
CA GLU A 391 -8.98 -0.11 11.95
C GLU A 391 -7.81 -0.24 12.95
N PRO A 392 -7.86 -1.20 13.91
CA PRO A 392 -6.82 -1.33 14.93
C PRO A 392 -5.42 -1.68 14.36
N LEU A 393 -5.35 -2.44 13.27
CA LEU A 393 -4.07 -2.84 12.67
C LEU A 393 -3.32 -1.64 12.06
N ARG A 394 -4.04 -0.71 11.42
CA ARG A 394 -3.46 0.53 10.88
C ARG A 394 -2.95 1.43 11.99
N ASN A 395 -3.74 1.55 13.06
CA ASN A 395 -3.34 2.29 14.26
C ASN A 395 -2.03 1.73 14.84
N LEU A 396 -1.92 0.41 14.99
CA LEU A 396 -0.69 -0.22 15.50
C LEU A 396 0.51 -0.03 14.58
N ALA A 397 0.34 -0.09 13.26
CA ALA A 397 1.41 0.17 12.30
C ALA A 397 1.94 1.61 12.43
N ALA A 398 1.04 2.59 12.55
CA ALA A 398 1.41 4.00 12.73
C ALA A 398 2.10 4.26 14.10
N ILE A 399 1.59 3.65 15.18
CA ILE A 399 2.20 3.71 16.51
C ILE A 399 3.61 3.11 16.48
N GLY A 400 3.78 1.93 15.87
CA GLY A 400 5.07 1.27 15.73
C GLY A 400 6.08 2.11 14.94
N ALA A 401 5.64 2.77 13.88
CA ALA A 401 6.47 3.67 13.09
C ALA A 401 6.98 4.87 13.90
N LEU A 402 6.11 5.49 14.71
CA LEU A 402 6.47 6.60 15.59
C LEU A 402 7.41 6.15 16.74
N ALA A 403 7.19 4.94 17.25
CA ALA A 403 8.02 4.33 18.29
C ALA A 403 9.45 4.02 17.78
N ALA A 404 9.60 3.56 16.54
CA ALA A 404 10.90 3.33 15.92
C ALA A 404 11.76 4.61 15.77
N GLY A 405 11.15 5.80 15.90
CA GLY A 405 11.87 7.08 15.92
C GLY A 405 12.24 7.56 14.53
N THR A 406 11.40 8.45 13.98
CA THR A 406 11.57 8.99 12.64
C THR A 406 12.27 10.35 12.71
N SER A 407 13.59 10.39 12.45
CA SER A 407 14.33 11.65 12.32
C SER A 407 13.76 12.56 11.21
N LEU A 408 13.01 11.98 10.28
CA LEU A 408 12.25 12.69 9.25
C LEU A 408 11.20 13.67 9.81
N LEU A 409 10.70 13.44 11.03
CA LEU A 409 9.72 14.31 11.69
C LEU A 409 10.37 15.40 12.57
N ASP A 410 11.71 15.44 12.67
CA ASP A 410 12.40 16.46 13.46
C ASP A 410 12.12 17.87 12.90
N GLY A 411 11.70 18.78 13.78
CA GLY A 411 11.32 20.15 13.42
C GLY A 411 9.97 20.31 12.70
N HIS A 412 9.22 19.23 12.46
CA HIS A 412 7.92 19.31 11.78
C HIS A 412 6.82 19.82 12.73
N PRO A 413 5.98 20.79 12.35
CA PRO A 413 4.99 21.41 13.26
C PRO A 413 3.94 20.43 13.78
N LYS A 414 3.57 19.43 12.98
CA LYS A 414 2.58 18.40 13.34
C LYS A 414 3.14 17.26 14.20
N ARG A 415 4.45 17.24 14.48
CA ARG A 415 5.10 16.16 15.26
C ARG A 415 4.40 15.96 16.60
N ALA A 416 4.17 17.04 17.34
CA ALA A 416 3.56 16.97 18.68
C ALA A 416 2.18 16.30 18.66
N GLY A 417 1.33 16.70 17.70
CA GLY A 417 -0.01 16.13 17.53
C GLY A 417 0.01 14.64 17.21
N LEU A 418 0.88 14.19 16.30
CA LEU A 418 0.96 12.78 15.87
C LEU A 418 1.30 11.84 17.02
N TYR A 419 2.31 12.17 17.82
CA TYR A 419 2.70 11.36 18.97
C TYR A 419 1.68 11.44 20.11
N ASN A 420 1.02 12.58 20.35
CA ASN A 420 -0.07 12.65 21.34
C ASN A 420 -1.24 11.74 20.96
N SER A 421 -1.65 11.75 19.69
CA SER A 421 -2.65 10.82 19.15
C SER A 421 -2.21 9.36 19.27
N ALA A 422 -0.96 9.06 18.95
CA ALA A 422 -0.40 7.71 19.08
C ALA A 422 -0.32 7.23 20.53
N SER A 423 0.08 8.10 21.47
CA SER A 423 0.09 7.79 22.90
C SER A 423 -1.32 7.53 23.42
N GLY A 424 -2.31 8.35 23.06
CA GLY A 424 -3.71 8.13 23.45
C GLY A 424 -4.25 6.79 22.92
N LEU A 425 -3.97 6.45 21.66
CA LEU A 425 -4.34 5.15 21.10
C LEU A 425 -3.63 3.98 21.76
N ALA A 426 -2.33 4.11 22.06
CA ALA A 426 -1.57 3.09 22.77
C ALA A 426 -2.16 2.81 24.16
N ILE A 427 -2.61 3.86 24.88
CA ILE A 427 -3.33 3.72 26.15
C ILE A 427 -4.66 2.97 25.95
N ARG A 428 -5.45 3.34 24.95
CA ARG A 428 -6.72 2.66 24.64
C ARG A 428 -6.54 1.18 24.33
N PHE A 429 -5.42 0.80 23.72
CA PHE A 429 -5.06 -0.59 23.46
C PHE A 429 -4.36 -1.30 24.64
N GLY A 430 -4.09 -0.59 25.75
CA GLY A 430 -3.46 -1.15 26.95
C GLY A 430 -1.93 -1.20 26.93
N PHE A 431 -1.27 -0.59 25.94
CA PHE A 431 0.19 -0.55 25.80
C PHE A 431 0.79 0.66 26.55
N GLY A 432 0.74 0.62 27.89
CA GLY A 432 1.18 1.73 28.75
C GLY A 432 2.66 2.09 28.63
N SER A 433 3.55 1.10 28.52
CA SER A 433 4.99 1.32 28.33
C SER A 433 5.32 2.01 27.00
N LEU A 434 4.61 1.62 25.93
CA LEU A 434 4.72 2.21 24.60
C LEU A 434 4.18 3.64 24.59
N ALA A 435 3.04 3.88 25.22
CA ALA A 435 2.48 5.22 25.39
C ALA A 435 3.45 6.14 26.14
N ALA A 436 4.10 5.64 27.20
CA ALA A 436 5.11 6.36 27.97
C ALA A 436 6.41 6.62 27.20
N GLU A 437 6.78 5.76 26.26
CA GLU A 437 7.92 5.97 25.37
C GLU A 437 7.62 7.07 24.34
N LEU A 438 6.46 7.01 23.70
CA LEU A 438 5.99 8.00 22.74
C LEU A 438 5.83 9.38 23.40
N ALA A 439 5.24 9.41 24.60
CA ALA A 439 5.03 10.60 25.41
C ALA A 439 6.33 11.13 26.06
N ARG A 440 7.45 10.40 25.98
CA ARG A 440 8.77 10.94 26.37
C ARG A 440 9.47 11.66 25.22
N LYS A 441 9.11 11.36 23.97
CA LYS A 441 9.72 11.96 22.77
C LYS A 441 9.25 13.40 22.50
N ILE A 442 8.25 13.85 23.26
CA ILE A 442 7.74 15.21 23.33
C ILE A 442 7.33 15.42 24.78
N GLU A 443 7.47 16.61 25.34
CA GLU A 443 6.84 16.90 26.63
C GLU A 443 5.34 16.58 26.55
N ALA A 444 4.92 15.51 27.24
CA ALA A 444 3.56 15.00 27.18
C ALA A 444 2.54 16.06 27.61
N ASP A 445 1.36 16.05 26.99
CA ASP A 445 0.23 16.82 27.51
C ASP A 445 -0.21 16.25 28.87
N GLU A 446 -0.67 17.12 29.78
CA GLU A 446 -1.05 16.76 31.16
C GLU A 446 -2.12 15.65 31.19
N MET A 447 -3.05 15.67 30.22
CA MET A 447 -4.10 14.65 30.10
C MET A 447 -3.52 13.27 29.78
N VAL A 448 -2.58 13.20 28.83
CA VAL A 448 -1.92 11.96 28.43
C VAL A 448 -1.05 11.43 29.58
N ALA A 449 -0.36 12.32 30.30
CA ALA A 449 0.43 11.95 31.47
C ALA A 449 -0.42 11.30 32.59
N ARG A 450 -1.63 11.83 32.85
CA ARG A 450 -2.58 11.24 33.83
C ARG A 450 -3.03 9.84 33.42
N GLU A 451 -3.40 9.65 32.16
CA GLU A 451 -3.86 8.36 31.66
C GLU A 451 -2.76 7.29 31.69
N ILE A 452 -1.53 7.66 31.30
CA ILE A 452 -0.37 6.77 31.40
C ILE A 452 -0.10 6.40 32.87
N ALA A 453 -0.17 7.37 33.79
CA ALA A 453 0.03 7.11 35.21
C ALA A 453 -1.06 6.18 35.78
N ALA A 454 -2.33 6.37 35.38
CA ALA A 454 -3.44 5.52 35.81
C ALA A 454 -3.29 4.09 35.29
N LEU A 455 -2.90 3.91 34.03
CA LEU A 455 -2.66 2.60 33.43
C LEU A 455 -1.45 1.91 34.07
N ALA A 456 -0.34 2.63 34.29
CA ALA A 456 0.85 2.09 34.95
C ALA A 456 0.54 1.64 36.39
N PHE A 457 -0.30 2.39 37.12
CA PHE A 457 -0.80 1.99 38.45
C PHE A 457 -1.61 0.69 38.40
N GLN A 458 -2.44 0.48 37.37
CA GLN A 458 -3.20 -0.77 37.21
C GLN A 458 -2.32 -1.97 36.83
N GLN A 459 -1.18 -1.71 36.19
CA GLN A 459 -0.20 -2.72 35.75
C GLN A 459 0.90 -2.99 36.80
N ASP A 460 0.79 -2.41 38.01
CA ASP A 460 1.81 -2.44 39.07
C ASP A 460 3.20 -1.92 38.62
N ASP A 461 3.27 -1.08 37.57
CA ASP A 461 4.51 -0.43 37.12
C ASP A 461 4.75 0.89 37.87
N HIS A 462 5.22 0.76 39.12
CA HIS A 462 5.44 1.90 40.00
C HIS A 462 6.58 2.81 39.53
N ALA A 463 7.58 2.26 38.83
CA ALA A 463 8.72 3.02 38.33
C ALA A 463 8.27 4.08 37.31
N THR A 464 7.37 3.71 36.40
CA THR A 464 6.78 4.63 35.42
C THR A 464 5.94 5.72 36.10
N VAL A 465 5.13 5.37 37.10
CA VAL A 465 4.32 6.36 37.86
C VAL A 465 5.22 7.39 38.55
N TYR A 466 6.30 6.97 39.20
CA TYR A 466 7.22 7.90 39.86
C TYR A 466 7.98 8.78 38.86
N ALA A 467 8.32 8.25 37.67
CA ALA A 467 8.94 9.03 36.62
C ALA A 467 8.01 10.15 36.11
N ILE A 468 6.72 9.84 35.92
CA ILE A 468 5.71 10.81 35.47
C ILE A 468 5.43 11.88 36.54
N SER A 469 5.33 11.49 37.82
CA SER A 469 5.17 12.47 38.92
C SER A 469 6.37 13.42 39.06
N LYS A 470 7.59 12.96 38.74
CA LYS A 470 8.78 13.83 38.71
C LYS A 470 8.74 14.83 37.55
N SER A 471 8.26 14.43 36.37
CA SER A 471 8.14 15.34 35.22
C SER A 471 6.95 16.30 35.31
N HIS A 472 5.87 15.92 36.02
CA HIS A 472 4.66 16.73 36.20
C HIS A 472 4.39 17.03 37.69
N PRO A 473 5.25 17.79 38.38
CA PRO A 473 5.15 18.00 39.83
C PRO A 473 3.91 18.82 40.25
N ARG A 474 3.28 19.55 39.32
CA ARG A 474 2.11 20.39 39.58
C ARG A 474 0.78 19.66 39.39
N ASP A 475 0.77 18.46 38.81
CA ASP A 475 -0.46 17.72 38.55
C ASP A 475 -0.90 16.95 39.80
N GLU A 476 -2.00 17.39 40.40
CA GLU A 476 -2.54 16.79 41.63
C GLU A 476 -2.97 15.32 41.45
N GLN A 477 -3.52 14.96 40.29
CA GLN A 477 -4.02 13.60 40.06
C GLN A 477 -2.86 12.62 39.87
N VAL A 478 -1.83 13.01 39.12
CA VAL A 478 -0.61 12.22 38.97
C VAL A 478 0.07 12.02 40.33
N ASN A 479 0.18 13.07 41.14
CA ASN A 479 0.77 12.98 42.48
C ASN A 479 -0.06 12.10 43.43
N LEU A 480 -1.39 12.09 43.30
CA LEU A 480 -2.25 11.19 44.09
C LEU A 480 -2.04 9.73 43.72
N ILE A 481 -1.93 9.42 42.41
CA ILE A 481 -1.64 8.07 41.93
C ILE A 481 -0.25 7.64 42.43
N ALA A 482 0.76 8.52 42.33
CA ALA A 482 2.10 8.25 42.85
C ALA A 482 2.12 8.03 44.37
N ALA A 483 1.31 8.78 45.14
CA ALA A 483 1.20 8.59 46.59
C ALA A 483 0.57 7.22 46.92
N ARG A 484 -0.40 6.76 46.14
CA ARG A 484 -1.00 5.42 46.29
C ARG A 484 -0.01 4.30 45.95
N CYS A 485 0.83 4.47 44.92
CA CYS A 485 1.97 3.58 44.66
C CYS A 485 2.95 3.56 45.84
N ALA A 486 3.31 4.72 46.39
CA ALA A 486 4.26 4.80 47.50
C ALA A 486 3.75 4.05 48.75
N ILE A 487 2.43 4.06 48.99
CA ILE A 487 1.78 3.23 50.00
C ILE A 487 1.95 1.74 49.68
N GLN A 488 1.67 1.32 48.44
CA GLN A 488 1.86 -0.08 47.99
C GLN A 488 3.32 -0.54 48.05
N ASP A 489 4.30 0.34 47.87
CA ASP A 489 5.74 0.03 47.93
C ASP A 489 6.35 0.12 49.34
N ASN A 490 5.59 0.55 50.35
CA ASN A 490 6.12 0.85 51.68
C ASN A 490 7.19 1.98 51.71
N ASN A 491 7.11 2.96 50.79
CA ASN A 491 8.11 4.01 50.68
C ASN A 491 7.69 5.29 51.43
N VAL A 492 7.94 5.30 52.74
CA VAL A 492 7.55 6.38 53.66
C VAL A 492 8.14 7.75 53.25
N ARG A 493 9.42 7.77 52.86
CA ARG A 493 10.12 9.02 52.52
C ARG A 493 9.53 9.67 51.26
N LEU A 494 9.21 8.87 50.25
CA LEU A 494 8.62 9.37 49.01
C LEU A 494 7.17 9.80 49.25
N LEU A 495 6.42 9.06 50.08
CA LEU A 495 5.05 9.39 50.44
C LEU A 495 4.95 10.76 51.12
N ASP A 496 5.84 11.10 52.05
CA ASP A 496 5.85 12.41 52.71
C ASP A 496 5.99 13.56 51.71
N VAL A 497 6.94 13.45 50.77
CA VAL A 497 7.18 14.45 49.72
C VAL A 497 5.97 14.59 48.79
N LEU A 498 5.30 13.48 48.44
CA LEU A 498 4.14 13.50 47.56
C LEU A 498 2.90 14.08 48.27
N VAL A 499 2.71 13.75 49.56
CA VAL A 499 1.61 14.30 50.37
C VAL A 499 1.76 15.80 50.57
N ASP A 500 2.99 16.31 50.70
CA ASP A 500 3.24 17.76 50.78
C ASP A 500 2.85 18.51 49.50
N ARG A 501 2.83 17.83 48.35
CA ARG A 501 2.44 18.40 47.06
C ARG A 501 0.94 18.33 46.79
N LEU A 502 0.18 17.64 47.64
CA LEU A 502 -1.25 17.39 47.44
C LEU A 502 -2.12 18.37 48.23
N THR A 503 -3.20 18.85 47.62
CA THR A 503 -4.29 19.49 48.37
C THR A 503 -5.13 18.44 49.09
N LEU A 504 -5.27 18.59 50.41
CA LEU A 504 -6.00 17.66 51.27
C LEU A 504 -7.52 17.86 51.17
N ASN A 505 -8.06 17.61 49.97
CA ASN A 505 -9.49 17.60 49.73
C ASN A 505 -10.12 16.30 50.27
N PRO A 506 -11.45 16.28 50.57
CA PRO A 506 -12.11 15.10 51.14
C PRO A 506 -11.89 13.79 50.36
N GLN A 507 -11.90 13.85 49.02
CA GLN A 507 -11.69 12.67 48.18
C GLN A 507 -10.23 12.18 48.20
N THR A 508 -9.27 13.10 48.19
CA THR A 508 -7.83 12.79 48.29
C THR A 508 -7.51 12.11 49.62
N ILE A 509 -8.05 12.65 50.72
CA ILE A 509 -7.88 12.08 52.07
C ILE A 509 -8.44 10.66 52.12
N LEU A 510 -9.67 10.46 51.63
CA LEU A 510 -10.31 9.14 51.61
C LEU A 510 -9.52 8.14 50.77
N ALA A 511 -9.06 8.53 49.58
CA ALA A 511 -8.28 7.66 48.69
C ALA A 511 -6.97 7.19 49.35
N LEU A 512 -6.27 8.06 50.08
CA LEU A 512 -5.03 7.71 50.77
C LEU A 512 -5.26 6.76 51.95
N ILE A 513 -6.20 7.07 52.84
CA ILE A 513 -6.45 6.24 54.03
C ILE A 513 -7.05 4.88 53.68
N GLU A 514 -7.85 4.80 52.60
CA GLU A 514 -8.41 3.54 52.13
C GLU A 514 -7.36 2.69 51.43
N GLN A 515 -6.46 3.29 50.64
CA GLN A 515 -5.33 2.58 50.05
C GLN A 515 -4.38 2.02 51.14
N ASP A 516 -4.17 2.77 52.22
CA ASP A 516 -3.34 2.35 53.36
C ASP A 516 -3.99 1.19 54.14
N ALA A 517 -5.32 1.22 54.29
CA ALA A 517 -6.07 0.10 54.87
C ALA A 517 -6.06 -1.14 53.97
N LEU A 518 -6.14 -0.97 52.64
CA LEU A 518 -6.06 -2.07 51.68
C LEU A 518 -4.68 -2.71 51.62
N SER A 519 -3.61 -1.90 51.72
CA SER A 519 -2.24 -2.42 51.74
C SER A 519 -1.87 -3.06 53.09
N GLY A 520 -2.56 -2.70 54.17
CA GLY A 520 -2.30 -3.17 55.52
C GLY A 520 -0.99 -2.66 56.14
N LYS A 521 -0.34 -1.67 55.50
CA LYS A 521 0.99 -1.17 55.89
C LYS A 521 0.91 -0.04 56.93
N TRP A 522 -0.18 0.73 56.93
CA TRP A 522 -0.46 1.79 57.91
C TRP A 522 0.63 2.88 57.97
N ILE A 523 1.14 3.29 56.81
CA ILE A 523 2.26 4.24 56.68
C ILE A 523 1.86 5.67 56.34
N VAL A 524 0.56 5.94 56.16
CA VAL A 524 0.10 7.30 55.85
C VAL A 524 0.35 8.25 57.04
N PRO A 525 0.83 9.49 56.80
CA PRO A 525 1.14 10.44 57.87
C PRO A 525 -0.05 10.74 58.78
N THR A 526 0.20 10.89 60.08
CA THR A 526 -0.86 11.12 61.09
C THR A 526 -1.70 12.36 60.80
N ARG A 527 -1.12 13.40 60.19
CA ARG A 527 -1.83 14.62 59.76
C ARG A 527 -2.99 14.33 58.79
N VAL A 528 -2.86 13.31 57.94
CA VAL A 528 -3.91 12.93 56.97
C VAL A 528 -5.06 12.22 57.69
N TYR A 529 -4.76 11.35 58.66
CA TYR A 529 -5.78 10.73 59.52
C TYR A 529 -6.52 11.76 60.37
N GLN A 530 -5.81 12.74 60.95
CA GLN A 530 -6.44 13.84 61.68
C GLN A 530 -7.32 14.72 60.78
N ALA A 531 -6.93 14.92 59.52
CA ALA A 531 -7.77 15.60 58.53
C ALA A 531 -9.01 14.77 58.18
N ALA A 532 -8.89 13.44 58.10
CA ALA A 532 -10.01 12.53 57.87
C ALA A 532 -11.07 12.60 58.98
N ASP A 533 -10.66 12.70 60.24
CA ASP A 533 -11.57 12.81 61.39
C ASP A 533 -12.37 14.12 61.40
N ARG A 534 -11.89 15.15 60.69
CA ARG A 534 -12.55 16.47 60.57
C ARG A 534 -13.49 16.57 59.37
N LEU A 535 -13.61 15.52 58.55
CA LEU A 535 -14.47 15.53 57.37
C LEU A 535 -15.96 15.53 57.76
N SER A 536 -16.70 16.52 57.25
CA SER A 536 -18.16 16.61 57.40
C SER A 536 -18.88 15.91 56.25
N GLY A 537 -19.92 15.14 56.58
CA GLY A 537 -20.71 14.36 55.64
C GLY A 537 -20.98 12.93 56.12
N ILE A 538 -22.23 12.47 56.04
CA ILE A 538 -22.67 11.17 56.57
C ILE A 538 -21.89 10.02 55.92
N ASP A 539 -21.65 10.09 54.60
CA ASP A 539 -20.96 9.02 53.87
C ASP A 539 -19.44 9.02 54.10
N HIS A 540 -18.82 10.20 54.21
CA HIS A 540 -17.41 10.33 54.56
C HIS A 540 -17.15 9.78 55.97
N ALA A 541 -17.98 10.15 56.95
CA ALA A 541 -17.85 9.68 58.34
C ALA A 541 -17.96 8.14 58.45
N LYS A 542 -18.86 7.51 57.68
CA LYS A 542 -18.97 6.05 57.61
C LYS A 542 -17.69 5.40 57.06
N ARG A 543 -17.13 5.95 55.97
CA ARG A 543 -15.90 5.43 55.34
C ARG A 543 -14.70 5.55 56.28
N VAL A 544 -14.50 6.73 56.88
CA VAL A 544 -13.43 6.99 57.85
C VAL A 544 -13.54 6.06 59.06
N LYS A 545 -14.77 5.86 59.60
CA LYS A 545 -15.00 4.94 60.73
C LYS A 545 -14.62 3.49 60.41
N ARG A 546 -14.87 3.01 59.18
CA ARG A 546 -14.45 1.66 58.77
C ARG A 546 -12.92 1.54 58.79
N VAL A 547 -12.23 2.51 58.19
CA VAL A 547 -10.76 2.55 58.16
C VAL A 547 -10.18 2.61 59.58
N SER A 548 -10.72 3.45 60.46
CA SER A 548 -10.23 3.57 61.83
C SER A 548 -10.43 2.28 62.64
N THR A 549 -11.55 1.57 62.46
CA THR A 549 -11.77 0.25 63.09
C THR A 549 -10.76 -0.81 62.62
N LEU A 550 -10.46 -0.84 61.31
CA LEU A 550 -9.46 -1.75 60.75
C LEU A 550 -8.05 -1.44 61.28
N ARG A 551 -7.72 -0.14 61.40
CA ARG A 551 -6.44 0.30 61.95
C ARG A 551 -6.26 -0.12 63.41
N THR A 552 -7.26 0.10 64.26
CA THR A 552 -7.21 -0.32 65.66
C THR A 552 -7.11 -1.84 65.80
N ALA A 553 -7.79 -2.60 64.93
CA ALA A 553 -7.67 -4.06 64.91
C ALA A 553 -6.25 -4.52 64.54
N ALA A 554 -5.65 -3.92 63.50
CA ALA A 554 -4.28 -4.23 63.09
C ALA A 554 -3.24 -3.87 64.17
N GLN A 555 -3.39 -2.72 64.83
CA GLN A 555 -2.53 -2.33 65.96
C GLN A 555 -2.64 -3.29 67.14
N LYS A 556 -3.85 -3.77 67.46
CA LYS A 556 -4.06 -4.80 68.49
C LYS A 556 -3.36 -6.11 68.12
N GLN A 557 -3.48 -6.56 66.87
CA GLN A 557 -2.81 -7.77 66.40
C GLN A 557 -1.27 -7.67 66.45
N GLN A 558 -0.70 -6.52 66.07
CA GLN A 558 0.74 -6.25 66.20
C GLN A 558 1.19 -6.25 67.68
N SER A 559 0.40 -5.64 68.58
CA SER A 559 0.70 -5.65 70.02
C SER A 559 0.55 -7.03 70.69
N SER A 560 -0.28 -7.92 70.14
CA SER A 560 -0.42 -9.30 70.63
C SER A 560 0.66 -10.26 70.10
N GLN A 561 1.36 -9.91 69.02
CA GLN A 561 2.52 -10.68 68.51
C GLN A 561 3.84 -10.33 69.21
N MET A 562 3.94 -9.17 69.88
CA MET A 562 5.01 -8.84 70.82
C MET A 562 4.61 -9.28 72.24
N GLY A 563 4.87 -10.56 72.57
CA GLY A 563 4.61 -11.09 73.91
C GLY A 563 5.45 -10.42 75.02
N PRO A 564 5.03 -10.51 76.31
CA PRO A 564 5.65 -9.81 77.43
C PRO A 564 7.07 -10.33 77.75
N PRO A 565 7.95 -9.53 78.39
CA PRO A 565 9.26 -10.00 78.83
C PRO A 565 9.10 -11.10 79.89
N VAL A 566 9.64 -12.28 79.59
CA VAL A 566 9.74 -13.39 80.55
C VAL A 566 10.54 -12.89 81.75
N SER A 567 9.85 -12.70 82.87
CA SER A 567 10.46 -12.39 84.16
C SER A 567 10.66 -13.67 84.93
N ASP A 568 11.91 -13.85 85.34
CA ASP A 568 12.50 -14.92 86.12
C ASP A 568 11.84 -15.04 87.52
N ALA A 569 11.45 -16.25 87.92
CA ALA A 569 11.16 -16.63 89.32
C ALA A 569 11.02 -18.17 89.49
N GLY A 570 12.15 -18.83 89.72
CA GLY A 570 12.40 -19.88 90.73
C GLY A 570 11.52 -21.15 90.82
N ALA A 571 12.14 -22.33 90.62
CA ALA A 571 12.52 -23.26 91.71
C ALA A 571 13.02 -24.62 91.18
N PHE A 572 14.31 -24.90 91.44
CA PHE A 572 14.97 -26.18 91.82
C PHE A 572 14.31 -27.53 91.44
N GLN A 573 15.03 -28.36 90.66
CA GLN A 573 15.73 -29.59 91.12
C GLN A 573 16.44 -30.33 89.96
N GLU A 574 17.77 -30.44 90.06
CA GLU A 574 18.65 -31.46 89.46
C GLU A 574 18.40 -32.85 90.09
N PRO A 575 19.04 -33.97 89.67
CA PRO A 575 19.88 -34.23 88.48
C PRO A 575 19.55 -35.59 87.78
N GLU A 576 20.10 -35.88 86.60
CA GLU A 576 20.84 -37.14 86.38
C GLU A 576 21.57 -37.18 85.03
N GLN A 577 22.79 -37.73 85.13
CA GLN A 577 23.76 -37.97 84.09
C GLN A 577 23.27 -39.01 83.07
N ILE A 578 23.74 -38.94 81.83
CA ILE A 578 24.54 -40.02 81.19
C ILE A 578 25.31 -39.39 80.01
N ALA A 579 26.60 -39.22 80.26
CA ALA A 579 27.76 -39.53 79.45
C ALA A 579 27.61 -39.82 77.92
N SER A 580 28.45 -39.08 77.19
CA SER A 580 29.49 -39.61 76.28
C SER A 580 29.15 -39.87 74.80
N THR A 581 29.79 -39.03 73.96
CA THR A 581 30.79 -39.38 72.91
C THR A 581 30.13 -39.52 71.53
N THR A 582 30.59 -38.91 70.43
CA THR A 582 31.97 -38.61 70.00
C THR A 582 31.89 -37.61 68.83
N SER A 583 32.75 -36.59 68.83
CA SER A 583 33.22 -35.85 67.63
C SER A 583 34.33 -36.68 66.94
N PRO A 584 35.06 -36.26 65.89
CA PRO A 584 34.92 -35.12 64.96
C PRO A 584 35.22 -35.51 63.47
N GLN A 585 35.28 -34.50 62.59
CA GLN A 585 36.14 -34.30 61.40
C GLN A 585 35.31 -33.79 60.20
N GLU A 586 35.37 -32.51 59.87
CA GLU A 586 36.43 -31.77 59.14
C GLU A 586 36.50 -32.08 57.63
N LEU A 587 36.39 -30.97 56.88
CA LEU A 587 37.06 -30.65 55.61
C LEU A 587 36.57 -31.35 54.32
N HIS A 588 35.78 -30.61 53.53
CA HIS A 588 36.27 -30.00 52.28
C HIS A 588 35.47 -28.76 51.87
#